data_AF-A0A660ZQA0-F1
#
_entry.id   AF-A0A660ZQA0-F1
#
_cell.length_a   1.000
_cell.length_b   1.000
_cell.length_c   1.000
_cell.angle_alpha   90.00
_cell.angle_beta   90.00
_cell.angle_gamma   90.00
#
_symmetry.space_group_name_H-M   'P 1'
#
loop_
_entity.id
_entity.type
_entity.pdbx_description
1 polymer ?
#
loop_
_entity_poly.entity_id
_entity_poly.type
_entity_poly.pdbx_seq_one_letter_code
_entity_poly.pdbx_strand_id
1 'polypeptide(L)' 'GESRHAHIGISLPGTGEDPKAPVYVDGQLDRTLQGKDIAAGFTQMVEDYVRLHWGTKS' A
#
# COMPACT_ATOMS: atom_id res chain seq x y z
N GLY A 1 11.57 13.29 -6.59
CA GLY A 1 10.12 13.03 -6.51
C GLY A 1 9.83 12.50 -5.14
N GLU A 2 8.96 13.17 -4.40
CA GLU A 2 8.75 12.98 -2.95
C GLU A 2 8.20 11.59 -2.57
N SER A 3 7.77 10.79 -3.53
CA SER A 3 7.34 9.39 -3.37
C SER A 3 8.49 8.39 -3.15
N ARG A 4 9.75 8.84 -3.08
CA ARG A 4 10.95 7.99 -2.89
C ARG A 4 11.31 7.70 -1.42
N HIS A 5 10.54 8.23 -0.47
CA HIS A 5 10.77 8.06 0.98
C HIS A 5 9.61 7.39 1.73
N ALA A 6 8.58 6.91 1.03
CA ALA A 6 7.49 6.20 1.68
C ALA A 6 7.89 4.75 1.96
N HIS A 7 7.79 4.35 3.23
CA HIS A 7 7.93 2.96 3.68
C HIS A 7 6.89 2.04 3.04
N ILE A 8 5.66 2.53 2.89
CA ILE A 8 4.57 1.87 2.16
C ILE A 8 3.73 2.93 1.44
N GLY A 9 3.34 2.68 0.20
CA GLY A 9 2.55 3.60 -0.62
C GLY A 9 1.71 2.89 -1.67
N ILE A 10 0.60 3.51 -2.06
CA ILE A 10 -0.31 2.99 -3.08
C ILE A 10 -0.48 3.99 -4.22
N SER A 11 -0.46 3.51 -5.46
CA SER A 11 -0.85 4.32 -6.62
C SER A 11 -2.30 4.02 -6.96
N LEU A 12 -3.20 4.97 -6.68
CA LEU A 12 -4.60 4.82 -7.02
C LEU A 12 -4.80 4.99 -8.55
N PRO A 13 -5.72 4.23 -9.16
CA PRO A 13 -6.07 4.39 -10.57
C PRO A 13 -6.78 5.73 -10.80
N GLY A 14 -6.63 6.28 -12.00
CA GLY A 14 -7.34 7.48 -12.42
C GLY A 14 -8.86 7.28 -12.54
N THR A 15 -9.60 8.38 -12.63
CA THR A 15 -11.05 8.33 -12.81
C THR A 15 -11.38 7.72 -14.18
N GLY A 16 -12.03 6.54 -14.18
CA GLY A 16 -12.41 5.82 -15.41
C GLY A 16 -11.46 4.70 -15.83
N GLU A 17 -10.40 4.43 -15.04
CA GLU A 17 -9.50 3.30 -15.27
C GLU A 17 -9.96 2.03 -14.55
N ASP A 18 -9.43 0.89 -14.98
CA ASP A 18 -9.66 -0.40 -14.34
C ASP A 18 -9.22 -0.30 -12.85
N PRO A 19 -10.05 -0.76 -11.88
CA PRO A 19 -9.78 -0.58 -10.46
C PRO A 19 -8.60 -1.45 -10.02
N LYS A 20 -7.37 -1.05 -10.37
CA LYS A 20 -6.11 -1.71 -10.03
C LYS A 20 -5.18 -0.66 -9.45
N ALA A 21 -4.66 -0.92 -8.27
CA ALA A 21 -3.77 -0.03 -7.55
C ALA A 21 -2.52 -0.80 -7.10
N PRO A 22 -1.35 -0.57 -7.73
CA PRO A 22 -0.10 -1.16 -7.26
C PRO A 22 0.31 -0.55 -5.92
N VAL A 23 0.70 -1.42 -4.99
CA VAL A 23 1.22 -1.09 -3.67
C VAL A 23 2.72 -1.34 -3.67
N TYR A 24 3.47 -0.35 -3.19
CA TYR A 24 4.92 -0.37 -3.07
C TYR A 24 5.30 -0.36 -1.59
N VAL A 25 6.24 -1.21 -1.21
CA VAL A 25 6.82 -1.30 0.13
C VAL A 25 8.33 -1.14 -0.01
N ASP A 26 8.92 -0.21 0.74
CA ASP A 26 10.34 0.13 0.71
C ASP A 26 10.88 0.38 -0.72
N GLY A 27 10.02 1.00 -1.56
CA GLY A 27 10.33 1.31 -2.96
C GLY A 27 10.26 0.12 -3.93
N GLN A 28 9.85 -1.06 -3.48
CA GLN A 28 9.64 -2.24 -4.32
C GLN A 28 8.15 -2.54 -4.46
N LEU A 29 7.74 -3.07 -5.63
CA LEU A 29 6.36 -3.49 -5.84
C LEU A 29 6.08 -4.74 -4.99
N ASP A 30 5.16 -4.65 -4.03
CA ASP A 30 4.72 -5.80 -3.23
C ASP A 30 3.60 -6.55 -3.94
N ARG A 31 2.48 -5.86 -4.18
CA ARG A 31 1.34 -6.42 -4.92
C ARG A 31 0.43 -5.36 -5.49
N THR A 32 -0.50 -5.80 -6.33
CA THR A 32 -1.54 -4.94 -6.90
C THR A 32 -2.89 -5.28 -6.27
N LEU A 33 -3.48 -4.30 -5.59
CA LEU A 33 -4.86 -4.40 -5.10
C LEU A 33 -5.82 -4.13 -6.25
N GLN A 34 -6.94 -4.85 -6.30
CA GLN A 34 -7.92 -4.71 -7.37
C GLN A 34 -9.34 -4.72 -6.83
N GLY A 35 -10.26 -4.07 -7.55
CA GLY A 35 -11.68 -4.04 -7.24
C GLY A 35 -12.08 -2.95 -6.23
N LYS A 36 -13.22 -3.15 -5.57
CA LYS A 36 -13.83 -2.16 -4.65
C LYS A 36 -13.14 -2.09 -3.29
N ASP A 37 -12.39 -3.11 -2.92
CA ASP A 37 -11.79 -3.27 -1.59
C ASP A 37 -10.34 -2.77 -1.51
N ILE A 38 -9.88 -1.99 -2.50
CA ILE A 38 -8.52 -1.43 -2.53
C ILE A 38 -8.21 -0.63 -1.27
N ALA A 39 -9.16 0.21 -0.82
CA ALA A 39 -8.98 1.01 0.38
C ALA A 39 -8.80 0.13 1.63
N ALA A 40 -9.69 -0.84 1.82
CA ALA A 40 -9.65 -1.75 2.97
C ALA A 40 -8.39 -2.63 2.96
N GLY A 41 -8.02 -3.17 1.80
CA GLY A 41 -6.82 -3.97 1.63
C GLY A 41 -5.55 -3.17 1.92
N PHE A 42 -5.50 -1.91 1.47
CA PHE A 42 -4.37 -1.03 1.74
C PHE A 42 -4.26 -0.67 3.23
N THR A 43 -5.37 -0.33 3.89
CA THR A 43 -5.37 -0.06 5.34
C THR A 43 -4.81 -1.25 6.11
N GLN A 44 -5.25 -2.47 5.79
CA GLN A 44 -4.78 -3.67 6.46
C GLN A 44 -3.28 -3.91 6.24
N MET A 45 -2.76 -3.64 5.05
CA MET A 45 -1.32 -3.72 4.77
C MET A 45 -0.52 -2.69 5.58
N VAL A 46 -1.02 -1.46 5.70
CA VAL A 46 -0.36 -0.42 6.49
C VAL A 46 -0.33 -0.83 7.97
N GLU A 47 -1.43 -1.36 8.50
CA GLU A 47 -1.48 -1.85 9.88
C GLU A 47 -0.50 -3.00 10.11
N ASP A 48 -0.43 -3.97 9.20
CA ASP A 48 0.48 -5.10 9.30
C ASP A 48 1.95 -4.65 9.18
N TYR A 49 2.25 -3.77 8.23
CA TYR A 49 3.57 -3.17 8.07
C TYR A 49 4.01 -2.45 9.35
N VAL A 50 3.12 -1.64 9.95
CA VAL A 50 3.41 -0.94 11.18
C VAL A 50 3.64 -1.90 12.34
N ARG A 51 2.83 -2.97 12.46
CA ARG A 51 3.02 -4.01 13.48
C ARG A 51 4.35 -4.75 13.30
N LEU A 52 4.76 -5.05 12.08
CA LEU A 52 6.02 -5.75 11.81
C LEU A 52 7.25 -4.86 12.08
N HIS A 53 7.17 -3.56 11.77
CA HIS A 53 8.32 -2.65 11.83
C HIS A 53 8.44 -1.92 13.18
N TRP A 54 7.31 -1.60 13.82
CA TRP A 54 7.26 -0.85 15.07
C TRP A 54 6.42 -1.51 16.16
N GLY A 55 5.86 -2.70 15.92
CA GLY A 55 5.23 -3.49 16.97
C GLY A 55 6.30 -3.92 17.96
N THR A 56 6.35 -3.24 19.09
CA THR A 56 7.19 -3.61 20.22
C THR A 56 6.86 -5.05 20.61
N LYS A 57 7.81 -5.97 20.40
CA LYS A 57 7.79 -7.27 21.05
C LYS A 57 7.75 -6.99 22.55
N SER A 58 6.56 -7.10 23.14
CA SER A 58 6.35 -7.13 24.58
C SER A 58 6.52 -8.56 25.07
#